data_AF-A0A518GPD6-F1
#
_entry.id   AF-A0A518GPD6-F1
#
_cell.length_a   1.000
_cell.length_b   1.000
_cell.length_c   1.000
_cell.angle_alpha   90.00
_cell.angle_beta   90.00
_cell.angle_gamma   90.00
#
_symmetry.space_group_name_H-M   'P 1'
#
loop_
_entity.id
_entity.type
_entity.pdbx_description
1 polymer ?
#
loop_
_entity_poly.entity_id
_entity_poly.type
_entity_poly.pdbx_seq_one_letter_code
_entity_poly.pdbx_strand_id
1 'polypeptide(L)'
;MFGLFGSKDWNVIAIVFERSDLYRVNGQRVKGGAAVKCRDGAKGMSRTIFWAVYDQKRAFLEGEAGPGAHLVTPQIIQRLKREINTNMTVTQILGMLEKSELAMAAKPLVWSGYPKPEPVSEE
;
A
#
# COMPACT_ATOMS: atom_id res chain seq x y z
N MET A 1 -11.84 30.57 15.19
CA MET A 1 -12.27 30.43 13.79
C MET A 1 -12.11 28.96 13.41
N PHE A 2 -13.20 28.18 13.44
CA PHE A 2 -13.17 26.74 13.18
C PHE A 2 -13.25 26.50 11.67
N GLY A 3 -12.10 26.16 11.08
CA GLY A 3 -11.97 25.91 9.65
C GLY A 3 -12.69 24.63 9.21
N LEU A 4 -13.53 24.81 8.19
CA LEU A 4 -13.92 23.91 7.10
C LEU A 4 -12.92 22.77 6.79
N PHE A 5 -12.84 21.75 7.64
CA PHE A 5 -12.19 20.49 7.28
C PHE A 5 -13.28 19.45 7.02
N GLY A 6 -13.60 19.23 5.75
CA GLY A 6 -14.24 17.99 5.33
C GLY A 6 -13.51 16.83 6.00
N SER A 7 -14.24 15.97 6.72
CA SER A 7 -13.64 14.90 7.48
C SER A 7 -12.92 13.97 6.51
N LYS A 8 -11.58 13.96 6.52
CA LYS A 8 -10.78 13.00 5.76
C LYS A 8 -11.30 11.60 6.11
N ASP A 9 -11.77 10.83 5.15
CA ASP A 9 -12.18 9.43 5.33
C ASP A 9 -11.40 8.62 4.30
N TRP A 10 -10.27 8.09 4.72
CA TRP A 10 -9.25 7.56 3.84
C TRP A 10 -9.06 6.08 4.05
N ASN A 11 -8.77 5.40 2.95
CA ASN A 11 -8.22 4.06 2.93
C ASN A 11 -6.73 4.20 2.68
N VAL A 12 -5.92 3.93 3.71
CA VAL A 12 -4.46 3.96 3.62
C VAL A 12 -3.97 2.55 3.41
N ILE A 13 -3.09 2.35 2.43
CA ILE A 13 -2.39 1.08 2.24
C ILE A 13 -0.88 1.24 2.39
N ALA A 14 -0.23 0.19 2.88
CA ALA A 14 1.20 0.01 2.88
C ALA A 14 1.52 -1.35 2.25
N ILE A 15 2.38 -1.35 1.23
CA ILE A 15 2.99 -2.56 0.71
C ILE A 15 4.30 -2.75 1.46
N VAL A 16 4.38 -3.85 2.19
CA VAL A 16 5.48 -4.19 3.08
C VAL A 16 6.29 -5.32 2.46
N PHE A 17 7.61 -5.15 2.41
CA PHE A 17 8.53 -6.20 2.04
C PHE A 17 8.66 -7.21 3.19
N GLU A 18 8.35 -8.48 2.92
CA GLU A 18 8.64 -9.59 3.84
C GLU A 18 9.90 -10.33 3.38
N ARG A 19 9.97 -10.65 2.08
CA ARG A 19 11.13 -11.26 1.40
C ARG A 19 11.01 -11.04 -0.12
N SER A 20 12.02 -11.43 -0.90
CA SER A 20 12.11 -11.11 -2.34
C SER A 20 10.90 -11.58 -3.18
N ASP A 21 10.31 -12.71 -2.85
CA ASP A 21 9.15 -13.33 -3.50
C ASP A 21 7.81 -13.06 -2.79
N LEU A 22 7.80 -12.28 -1.71
CA LEU A 22 6.61 -12.05 -0.89
C LEU A 22 6.54 -10.63 -0.36
N TYR A 23 5.60 -9.86 -0.90
CA TYR A 23 5.19 -8.58 -0.35
C TYR A 23 3.79 -8.73 0.25
N ARG A 24 3.48 -7.90 1.24
CA ARG A 24 2.17 -7.89 1.91
C ARG A 24 1.53 -6.52 1.75
N VAL A 25 0.27 -6.49 1.37
CA VAL A 25 -0.54 -5.26 1.39
C VAL A 25 -1.28 -5.22 2.72
N ASN A 26 -1.01 -4.18 3.50
CA ASN A 26 -1.74 -3.83 4.71
C ASN A 26 -2.62 -2.61 4.41
N GLY A 27 -3.90 -2.68 4.73
CA GLY A 27 -4.85 -1.59 4.51
C GLY A 27 -5.58 -1.22 5.79
N GLN A 28 -5.87 0.05 5.95
CA GLN A 28 -6.62 0.58 7.09
C GLN A 28 -7.52 1.73 6.66
N ARG A 29 -8.79 1.70 7.08
CA ARG A 29 -9.70 2.83 6.94
C ARG A 29 -9.64 3.70 8.18
N VAL A 30 -9.52 5.01 7.99
CA VAL A 30 -9.32 5.97 9.07
C VAL A 30 -9.93 7.33 8.74
N LYS A 31 -10.49 7.98 9.76
CA LYS A 31 -11.20 9.25 9.63
C LYS A 31 -10.50 10.41 10.35
N GLY A 32 -10.79 11.63 9.91
CA GLY A 32 -10.36 12.88 10.54
C GLY A 32 -8.84 13.00 10.68
N GLY A 33 -8.38 13.52 11.83
CA GLY A 33 -6.95 13.68 12.12
C GLY A 33 -6.18 12.35 12.20
N ALA A 34 -6.86 11.23 12.51
CA ALA A 34 -6.23 9.91 12.54
C ALA A 34 -5.84 9.40 11.14
N ALA A 35 -6.53 9.86 10.09
CA ALA A 35 -6.19 9.51 8.71
C ALA A 35 -4.78 9.97 8.32
N VAL A 36 -4.41 11.18 8.75
CA VAL A 36 -3.07 11.74 8.54
C VAL A 36 -2.02 10.92 9.29
N LYS A 37 -2.27 10.59 10.56
CA LYS A 37 -1.35 9.77 11.37
C LYS A 37 -1.15 8.38 10.79
N CYS A 38 -2.21 7.73 10.29
CA CYS A 38 -2.12 6.42 9.66
C CYS A 38 -1.29 6.46 8.37
N ARG A 39 -1.53 7.45 7.50
CA ARG A 39 -0.69 7.69 6.32
C ARG A 39 0.77 7.90 6.72
N ASP A 40 1.03 8.75 7.71
CA ASP A 40 2.40 9.04 8.14
C ASP A 40 3.08 7.81 8.77
N GLY A 41 2.30 6.95 9.45
CA GLY A 41 2.75 5.64 9.90
C GLY A 41 3.12 4.70 8.75
N ALA A 42 2.29 4.64 7.70
CA ALA A 42 2.60 3.88 6.48
C ALA A 42 3.89 4.40 5.80
N LYS A 43 4.05 5.73 5.72
CA LYS A 43 5.26 6.42 5.23
C LYS A 43 6.50 6.12 6.08
N GLY A 44 6.36 6.00 7.40
CA GLY A 44 7.48 5.86 8.33
C GLY A 44 7.95 4.42 8.57
N MET A 45 7.17 3.41 8.17
CA MET A 45 7.51 2.02 8.43
C MET A 45 8.69 1.54 7.56
N SER A 46 9.75 1.04 8.20
CA SER A 46 11.04 0.72 7.57
C SER A 46 10.95 -0.26 6.41
N ARG A 47 10.00 -1.20 6.46
CA ARG A 47 9.78 -2.22 5.42
C ARG A 47 8.73 -1.84 4.38
N THR A 48 8.09 -0.68 4.48
CA THR A 48 7.15 -0.22 3.47
C THR A 48 7.92 0.13 2.19
N ILE A 49 7.70 -0.63 1.12
CA ILE A 49 8.28 -0.35 -0.20
C ILE A 49 7.45 0.70 -0.95
N PHE A 50 6.14 0.72 -0.74
CA PHE A 50 5.22 1.66 -1.37
C PHE A 50 4.00 1.88 -0.47
N TRP A 51 3.52 3.11 -0.37
CA TRP A 51 2.29 3.45 0.36
C TRP A 51 1.38 4.26 -0.55
N ALA A 52 0.07 4.18 -0.29
CA ALA A 52 -0.91 4.97 -1.01
C ALA A 52 -2.14 5.28 -0.15
N VAL A 53 -2.83 6.35 -0.52
CA VAL A 53 -4.04 6.85 0.11
C VAL A 53 -5.12 6.91 -0.95
N TYR A 54 -6.27 6.36 -0.62
CA TYR A 54 -7.47 6.40 -1.44
C TYR A 54 -8.61 7.05 -0.65
N ASP A 55 -9.57 7.65 -1.35
CA ASP A 55 -10.86 7.98 -0.75
C ASP A 55 -11.77 6.73 -0.62
N GLN A 56 -13.00 6.92 -0.15
CA GLN A 56 -14.01 5.84 -0.02
C GLN A 56 -14.64 5.41 -1.35
N LYS A 57 -14.21 5.98 -2.47
CA LYS A 57 -14.67 5.65 -3.83
C LYS A 57 -13.54 5.05 -4.68
N ARG A 58 -12.46 4.56 -4.05
CA ARG A 58 -11.22 4.08 -4.69
C ARG A 58 -10.45 5.14 -5.47
N ALA A 59 -10.76 6.42 -5.34
CA ALA A 59 -9.97 7.45 -6.00
C ALA A 59 -8.60 7.53 -5.35
N PHE A 60 -7.54 7.33 -6.14
CA PHE A 60 -6.16 7.53 -5.69
C PHE A 60 -5.94 9.00 -5.36
N LEU A 61 -5.49 9.30 -4.14
CA LEU A 61 -5.26 10.67 -3.67
C LEU A 61 -3.76 11.02 -3.67
N GLU A 62 -2.94 10.15 -3.07
CA GLU A 62 -1.48 10.28 -3.04
C GLU A 62 -0.84 8.91 -2.79
N GLY A 63 0.41 8.75 -3.19
CA GLY A 63 1.17 7.53 -2.93
C GLY A 63 2.59 7.64 -3.50
N GLU A 64 3.54 7.00 -2.83
CA GLU A 64 4.95 7.09 -3.19
C GLU A 64 5.72 5.89 -2.62
N ALA A 65 6.98 5.75 -3.02
CA ALA A 65 7.93 4.85 -2.39
C ALA A 65 8.03 5.13 -0.88
N GLY A 66 8.17 4.07 -0.10
CA GLY A 66 8.47 4.16 1.33
C GLY A 66 9.96 3.92 1.62
N PRO A 67 10.37 4.00 2.90
CA PRO A 67 11.76 3.78 3.31
C PRO A 67 12.30 2.43 2.86
N GLY A 68 11.45 1.39 2.79
CA GLY A 68 11.82 0.04 2.37
C GLY A 68 12.14 -0.09 0.88
N ALA A 69 11.98 0.95 0.07
CA ALA A 69 12.26 0.90 -1.37
C ALA A 69 13.70 0.48 -1.70
N HIS A 70 14.67 0.67 -0.79
CA HIS A 70 16.04 0.17 -0.93
C HIS A 70 16.17 -1.36 -0.89
N LEU A 71 15.15 -2.07 -0.41
CA LEU A 71 15.10 -3.54 -0.34
C LEU A 71 14.70 -4.19 -1.68
N VAL A 72 14.33 -3.39 -2.66
CA VAL A 72 13.85 -3.83 -3.98
C VAL A 72 14.51 -3.01 -5.08
N THR A 73 14.41 -3.47 -6.32
CA THR A 73 14.98 -2.73 -7.45
C THR A 73 14.14 -1.49 -7.78
N PRO A 74 14.72 -0.43 -8.36
CA PRO A 74 13.96 0.73 -8.82
C PRO A 74 12.83 0.38 -9.80
N GLN A 75 13.03 -0.67 -10.61
CA GLN A 75 12.04 -1.17 -11.56
C GLN A 75 10.77 -1.68 -10.85
N ILE A 76 10.92 -2.33 -9.70
CA ILE A 76 9.80 -2.78 -8.86
C ILE A 76 8.97 -1.58 -8.40
N ILE A 77 9.61 -0.53 -7.90
CA ILE A 77 8.92 0.70 -7.46
C ILE A 77 8.19 1.37 -8.62
N GLN A 78 8.86 1.50 -9.78
CA GLN A 78 8.23 2.06 -10.98
C GLN A 78 7.03 1.25 -11.45
N ARG A 79 7.08 -0.07 -11.29
CA ARG A 79 5.99 -0.96 -11.64
C ARG A 79 4.83 -0.85 -10.66
N LEU A 80 5.10 -0.80 -9.35
CA LEU A 80 4.10 -0.52 -8.32
C LEU A 80 3.36 0.81 -8.60
N LYS A 81 4.09 1.88 -8.91
CA LYS A 81 3.47 3.18 -9.28
C LYS A 81 2.44 3.08 -10.42
N ARG A 82 2.70 2.22 -11.41
CA ARG A 82 1.80 2.05 -12.57
C ARG A 82 0.65 1.10 -12.30
N GLU A 83 0.90 0.01 -11.58
CA GLU A 83 0.00 -1.14 -11.52
C GLU A 83 -0.81 -1.21 -10.23
N ILE A 84 -0.42 -0.50 -9.17
CA ILE A 84 -0.99 -0.75 -7.84
C ILE A 84 -2.49 -0.45 -7.75
N ASN A 85 -2.96 0.56 -8.49
CA ASN A 85 -4.36 0.97 -8.49
C ASN A 85 -5.29 -0.08 -9.11
N THR A 86 -4.76 -0.92 -9.99
CA THR A 86 -5.53 -1.99 -10.68
C THR A 86 -5.16 -3.38 -10.16
N ASN A 87 -4.22 -3.48 -9.22
CA ASN A 87 -3.82 -4.75 -8.65
C ASN A 87 -4.99 -5.42 -7.91
N MET A 88 -5.18 -6.72 -8.15
CA MET A 88 -6.30 -7.48 -7.58
C MET A 88 -6.27 -7.52 -6.04
N THR A 89 -5.10 -7.69 -5.41
CA THR A 89 -5.01 -7.70 -3.94
C THR A 89 -5.41 -6.35 -3.36
N VAL A 90 -4.95 -5.25 -3.97
CA VAL A 90 -5.28 -3.89 -3.52
C VAL A 90 -6.78 -3.61 -3.67
N THR A 91 -7.35 -3.88 -4.83
CA THR A 91 -8.79 -3.66 -5.07
C THR A 91 -9.67 -4.49 -4.12
N GLN A 92 -9.26 -5.72 -3.77
CA GLN A 92 -9.93 -6.52 -2.75
C GLN A 92 -9.84 -5.89 -1.36
N ILE A 93 -8.66 -5.43 -0.94
CA ILE A 93 -8.48 -4.76 0.36
C ILE A 93 -9.33 -3.48 0.42
N LEU A 94 -9.26 -2.62 -0.60
CA LEU A 94 -10.06 -1.40 -0.66
C LEU A 94 -11.56 -1.73 -0.56
N GLY A 95 -12.03 -2.77 -1.24
CA GLY A 95 -13.42 -3.21 -1.13
C GLY A 95 -13.86 -3.63 0.27
N MET A 96 -12.98 -4.27 1.06
CA MET A 96 -13.27 -4.61 2.47
C MET A 96 -13.35 -3.38 3.36
N LEU A 97 -12.47 -2.40 3.11
CA LEU A 97 -12.39 -1.16 3.90
C LEU A 97 -13.57 -0.21 3.62
N GLU A 98 -13.96 -0.05 2.36
CA GLU A 98 -15.03 0.86 1.92
C GLU A 98 -16.38 0.52 2.51
N LYS A 99 -16.70 -0.77 2.53
CA LYS A 99 -17.96 -1.28 3.09
C LYS A 99 -18.02 -1.22 4.61
N SER A 100 -16.96 -0.76 5.27
CA SER A 100 -16.76 -0.86 6.72
C SER A 100 -16.89 -2.30 7.24
N GLU A 101 -16.71 -3.31 6.39
CA GLU A 101 -16.71 -4.72 6.81
C GLU A 101 -15.59 -4.95 7.81
N LEU A 102 -14.42 -4.34 7.55
CA LEU A 102 -13.26 -4.35 8.44
C LEU A 102 -12.63 -2.96 8.51
N ALA A 103 -12.14 -2.58 9.70
CA ALA A 103 -11.34 -1.37 9.89
C ALA A 103 -9.91 -1.52 9.35
N MET A 104 -9.41 -2.76 9.30
CA MET A 104 -8.08 -3.13 8.84
C MET A 104 -8.13 -4.46 8.07
N ALA A 105 -7.34 -4.59 7.02
CA ALA A 105 -7.21 -5.83 6.25
C ALA A 105 -5.75 -6.02 5.81
N ALA A 106 -5.29 -7.26 5.72
CA ALA A 106 -3.96 -7.58 5.24
C ALA A 106 -3.98 -8.82 4.35
N LYS A 107 -3.28 -8.78 3.22
CA LYS A 107 -3.15 -9.90 2.29
C LYS A 107 -1.78 -9.93 1.62
N PRO A 108 -1.24 -11.12 1.28
CA PRO A 108 -0.12 -11.22 0.35
C PRO A 108 -0.44 -10.51 -0.97
N LEU A 109 0.52 -9.75 -1.48
CA LEU A 109 0.43 -9.11 -2.78
C LEU A 109 0.54 -10.19 -3.86
N VAL A 110 -0.53 -10.36 -4.64
CA VAL A 110 -0.52 -11.25 -5.80
C VAL A 110 -0.20 -10.38 -7.01
N TRP A 111 0.99 -10.55 -7.57
CA TRP A 111 1.49 -9.77 -8.70
C TRP A 111 2.61 -10.52 -9.44
N SER A 112 2.78 -10.24 -10.73
CA SER A 112 3.86 -10.81 -11.57
C SER A 112 5.13 -9.93 -11.58
N GLY A 113 5.24 -9.04 -10.59
CA GLY A 113 6.34 -8.09 -10.45
C GLY A 113 7.51 -8.57 -9.63
N TYR A 114 7.41 -9.75 -9.01
CA TYR A 114 8.49 -10.31 -8.20
C TYR A 114 9.77 -10.51 -9.04
N PRO A 115 10.96 -10.32 -8.43
CA PRO A 115 12.22 -10.74 -9.03
C PRO A 115 12.13 -12.20 -9.49
N LYS A 116 12.72 -12.52 -10.64
CA LYS A 116 12.88 -13.91 -11.06
C LYS A 116 13.89 -14.59 -10.12
N PRO A 117 13.69 -15.86 -9.76
CA PRO A 117 14.73 -16.63 -9.08
C PRO A 117 16.03 -16.59 -9.89
N GLU A 118 17.16 -16.43 -9.21
CA GLU A 118 18.45 -16.63 -9.89
C GLU A 118 18.53 -18.08 -10.36
N PRO A 119 19.02 -18.35 -11.59
CA PRO A 119 19.23 -19.72 -12.02
C PRO A 119 20.24 -20.38 -11.07
N VAL A 120 19.84 -21.49 -10.45
CA VAL A 120 20.75 -22.31 -9.66
C VAL A 120 21.83 -22.80 -10.62
N SER A 121 23.08 -22.39 -10.40
CA SER A 121 24.21 -22.96 -11.09
C SER A 121 24.35 -24.39 -10.56
N GLU A 122 24.04 -25.37 -11.40
CA GLU A 122 24.48 -26.75 -11.16
C GLU A 122 26.00 -26.75 -11.40
N GLU A 123 26.78 -26.78 -10.32
CA GLU A 123 28.22 -27.10 -10.35
C GLU A 123 28.43 -28.62 -10.41
#